data_AF-B8CVE2-F1
#
_entry.id   AF-B8CVE2-F1
#
_cell.length_a   1.000
_cell.length_b   1.000
_cell.length_c   1.000
_cell.angle_alpha   90.00
_cell.angle_beta   90.00
_cell.angle_gamma   90.00
#
_symmetry.space_group_name_H-M   'P 1'
#
loop_
_entity.id
_entity.type
_entity.pdbx_description
1 polymer ?
#
loop_
_entity_poly.entity_id
_entity_poly.type
_entity_poly.pdbx_seq_one_letter_code
_entity_poly.pdbx_strand_id
1 'polypeptide(L)'
;MKLRIFLLSALMPLMLLSQQALAAEDVPAIAAASSIKFALDDVAKQFQQDTGAKVRITYGSSGNFVAQIKHGAPFELFLSADERYTNQLSNAGQAQGEGAVYAVGKLALAAPKNSPLELDEQLNGVKQLINSQQLKRFAIANPEHAPYGERAEEVLKNLNLWQAIQPQLIFGENVSQAAQFALSGSTQGGLVALSLASAERFKRRANYIVIPQSLYTPLKQRMVLTLKAGQTAENFYHYIQTDKAQHIFAEYGFGKADN
;
A
#
# COMPACT_ATOMS: atom_id res chain seq x y z
N MET A 1 -8.87 90.68 -18.43
CA MET A 1 -7.63 89.94 -18.08
C MET A 1 -7.82 88.49 -18.51
N LYS A 2 -7.01 88.00 -19.45
CA LYS A 2 -7.15 86.67 -20.09
C LYS A 2 -6.67 85.56 -19.14
N LEU A 3 -7.40 84.46 -19.02
CA LEU A 3 -6.89 83.23 -18.38
C LEU A 3 -7.06 82.05 -19.34
N ARG A 4 -5.92 81.56 -19.86
CA ARG A 4 -5.76 80.29 -20.56
C ARG A 4 -5.07 79.34 -19.58
N ILE A 5 -5.61 78.15 -19.35
CA ILE A 5 -4.87 77.04 -18.75
C ILE A 5 -5.15 75.77 -19.54
N PHE A 6 -4.06 75.11 -19.94
CA PHE A 6 -3.94 74.01 -20.90
C PHE A 6 -4.35 72.66 -20.30
N LEU A 7 -5.00 71.82 -21.11
CA LEU A 7 -5.17 70.39 -20.88
C LEU A 7 -3.85 69.66 -21.22
N LEU A 8 -3.27 68.94 -20.26
CA LEU A 8 -2.24 67.93 -20.51
C LEU A 8 -2.86 66.54 -20.36
N SER A 9 -3.05 65.86 -21.48
CA SER A 9 -3.41 64.44 -21.56
C SER A 9 -2.12 63.60 -21.54
N ALA A 10 -1.87 62.91 -20.43
CA ALA A 10 -0.78 61.93 -20.31
C ALA A 10 -1.24 60.56 -20.86
N LEU A 11 -0.66 60.13 -21.98
CA LEU A 11 -0.83 58.79 -22.53
C LEU A 11 0.12 57.82 -21.79
N MET A 12 -0.42 56.84 -21.09
CA MET A 12 0.35 55.81 -20.39
C MET A 12 0.38 54.53 -21.24
N PRO A 13 1.54 53.94 -21.58
CA PRO A 13 1.60 52.73 -22.39
C PRO A 13 1.24 51.50 -21.56
N LEU A 14 0.31 50.69 -22.08
CA LEU A 14 -0.14 49.44 -21.49
C LEU A 14 0.90 48.33 -21.79
N MET A 15 1.77 48.05 -20.82
CA MET A 15 2.67 46.89 -20.88
C MET A 15 1.87 45.59 -20.70
N LEU A 16 1.70 44.83 -21.78
CA LEU A 16 1.18 43.46 -21.76
C LEU A 16 2.23 42.53 -21.15
N LEU A 17 2.15 42.26 -19.84
CA LEU A 17 2.84 41.13 -19.25
C LEU A 17 2.18 39.84 -19.74
N SER A 18 2.87 39.09 -20.59
CA SER A 18 2.56 37.70 -20.89
C SER A 18 2.78 36.86 -19.62
N GLN A 19 1.72 36.61 -18.86
CA GLN A 19 1.74 35.57 -17.83
C GLN A 19 1.78 34.23 -18.56
N GLN A 20 2.98 33.66 -18.71
CA GLN A 20 3.10 32.23 -18.92
C GLN A 20 2.57 31.57 -17.65
N ALA A 21 1.33 31.09 -17.69
CA ALA A 21 0.83 30.19 -16.67
C ALA A 21 1.75 28.97 -16.66
N LEU A 22 2.65 28.88 -15.69
CA LEU A 22 3.24 27.62 -15.31
C LEU A 22 2.05 26.71 -14.97
N ALA A 23 1.72 25.79 -15.89
CA ALA A 23 0.78 24.73 -15.60
C ALA A 23 1.28 24.07 -14.32
N ALA A 24 0.52 24.21 -13.23
CA ALA A 24 0.80 23.46 -12.03
C ALA A 24 0.79 21.99 -12.44
N GLU A 25 1.95 21.35 -12.35
CA GLU A 25 2.10 19.93 -12.65
C GLU A 25 1.15 19.19 -11.70
N ASP A 26 0.04 18.66 -12.24
CA ASP A 26 -0.96 17.98 -11.43
C ASP A 26 -0.33 16.70 -10.89
N VAL A 27 -0.06 16.67 -9.59
CA VAL A 27 0.62 15.55 -8.93
C VAL A 27 -0.45 14.53 -8.59
N PRO A 28 -0.50 13.38 -9.30
CA PRO A 28 -1.62 12.46 -9.19
C PRO A 28 -1.69 11.84 -7.81
N ALA A 29 -2.92 11.66 -7.33
CA ALA A 29 -3.18 10.97 -6.08
C ALA A 29 -3.24 9.45 -6.30
N ILE A 30 -2.35 8.72 -5.64
CA ILE A 30 -2.23 7.26 -5.75
C ILE A 30 -2.69 6.62 -4.44
N ALA A 31 -3.66 5.71 -4.53
CA ALA A 31 -4.06 4.86 -3.41
C ALA A 31 -3.30 3.53 -3.50
N ALA A 32 -2.54 3.16 -2.46
CA ALA A 32 -1.70 1.97 -2.50
C ALA A 32 -1.86 1.11 -1.25
N ALA A 33 -1.97 -0.20 -1.43
CA ALA A 33 -1.96 -1.14 -0.32
C ALA A 33 -0.70 -0.95 0.54
N SER A 34 -0.88 -0.89 1.85
CA SER A 34 0.22 -0.61 2.78
C SER A 34 1.31 -1.71 2.83
N SER A 35 1.06 -2.88 2.24
CA SER A 35 2.06 -3.96 2.06
C SER A 35 3.21 -3.55 1.17
N ILE A 36 2.97 -2.71 0.16
CA ILE A 36 3.97 -2.35 -0.85
C ILE A 36 4.69 -1.04 -0.54
N LYS A 37 4.50 -0.48 0.67
CA LYS A 37 4.94 0.88 0.99
C LYS A 37 6.40 1.16 0.60
N PHE A 38 7.32 0.31 1.03
CA PHE A 38 8.73 0.55 0.79
C PHE A 38 9.13 0.39 -0.67
N ALA A 39 8.68 -0.68 -1.30
CA ALA A 39 8.92 -0.92 -2.72
C ALA A 39 8.37 0.23 -3.57
N LEU A 40 7.15 0.68 -3.28
CA LEU A 40 6.51 1.75 -4.05
C LEU A 40 7.14 3.11 -3.78
N ASP A 41 7.61 3.39 -2.56
CA ASP A 41 8.39 4.61 -2.25
C ASP A 41 9.67 4.65 -3.11
N ASP A 42 10.38 3.53 -3.25
CA ASP A 42 11.59 3.45 -4.09
C ASP A 42 11.27 3.50 -5.60
N VAL A 43 10.19 2.85 -6.04
CA VAL A 43 9.68 2.96 -7.43
C VAL A 43 9.31 4.40 -7.76
N ALA A 44 8.61 5.11 -6.88
CA ALA A 44 8.23 6.50 -7.07
C ALA A 44 9.43 7.44 -7.11
N LYS A 45 10.44 7.18 -6.26
CA LYS A 45 11.71 7.91 -6.29
C LYS A 45 12.44 7.71 -7.62
N GLN A 46 12.51 6.48 -8.11
CA GLN A 46 13.16 6.18 -9.38
C GLN A 46 12.37 6.75 -10.57
N PHE A 47 11.04 6.69 -10.54
CA PHE A 47 10.17 7.33 -11.54
C PHE A 47 10.44 8.84 -11.64
N GLN A 48 10.56 9.52 -10.50
CA GLN A 48 10.88 10.94 -10.47
C GLN A 48 12.29 11.22 -11.01
N GLN A 49 13.27 10.37 -10.71
CA GLN A 49 14.63 10.52 -11.24
C GLN A 49 14.67 10.35 -12.77
N ASP A 50 13.90 9.40 -13.30
CA ASP A 50 13.90 9.07 -14.72
C ASP A 50 13.09 10.06 -15.57
N THR A 51 12.01 10.63 -15.02
CA THR A 51 11.02 11.39 -15.79
C THR A 51 10.89 12.86 -15.37
N GLY A 52 11.36 13.22 -14.17
CA GLY A 52 11.10 14.51 -13.52
C GLY A 52 9.73 14.60 -12.84
N ALA A 53 8.77 13.75 -13.19
CA ALA A 53 7.40 13.78 -12.69
C ALA A 53 7.27 13.20 -11.28
N LYS A 54 6.29 13.68 -10.53
CA LYS A 54 6.02 13.24 -9.15
C LYS A 54 4.65 12.59 -9.03
N VAL A 55 4.48 11.78 -7.98
CA VAL A 55 3.21 11.20 -7.57
C VAL A 55 3.01 11.37 -6.06
N ARG A 56 1.77 11.50 -5.59
CA ARG A 56 1.43 11.57 -4.16
C ARG A 56 0.75 10.27 -3.73
N ILE A 57 1.44 9.49 -2.90
CA ILE A 57 0.96 8.16 -2.51
C ILE A 57 0.36 8.17 -1.11
N THR A 58 -0.85 7.64 -0.98
CA THR A 58 -1.52 7.35 0.29
C THR A 58 -1.56 5.84 0.51
N TYR A 59 -1.13 5.39 1.69
CA TYR A 59 -1.07 3.98 2.05
C TYR A 59 -2.20 3.57 3.01
N GLY A 60 -2.77 2.39 2.80
CA GLY A 60 -3.92 1.89 3.57
C GLY A 60 -4.31 0.45 3.24
N SER A 61 -5.49 0.02 3.65
CA SER A 61 -6.05 -1.28 3.26
C SER A 61 -6.79 -1.18 1.91
N SER A 62 -6.70 -2.23 1.08
CA SER A 62 -7.38 -2.27 -0.21
C SER A 62 -8.89 -2.07 -0.13
N GLY A 63 -9.57 -2.67 0.85
CA GLY A 63 -11.02 -2.51 1.03
C GLY A 63 -11.43 -1.08 1.32
N ASN A 64 -10.73 -0.40 2.24
CA ASN A 64 -11.02 1.01 2.52
C ASN A 64 -10.81 1.90 1.30
N PHE A 65 -9.78 1.65 0.48
CA PHE A 65 -9.60 2.43 -0.75
C PHE A 65 -10.69 2.16 -1.78
N VAL A 66 -11.16 0.91 -1.91
CA VAL A 66 -12.33 0.62 -2.75
C VAL A 66 -13.55 1.42 -2.28
N ALA A 67 -13.82 1.45 -0.97
CA ALA A 67 -14.92 2.24 -0.43
C ALA A 67 -14.73 3.74 -0.69
N GLN A 68 -13.53 4.28 -0.51
CA GLN A 68 -13.22 5.69 -0.77
C GLN A 68 -13.38 6.06 -2.25
N ILE A 69 -12.87 5.22 -3.17
CA ILE A 69 -12.99 5.43 -4.62
C ILE A 69 -14.46 5.35 -5.04
N LYS A 70 -15.22 4.40 -4.48
CA LYS A 70 -16.68 4.31 -4.67
C LYS A 70 -17.43 5.56 -4.24
N HIS A 71 -16.99 6.19 -3.15
CA HIS A 71 -17.53 7.46 -2.68
C HIS A 71 -16.89 8.71 -3.32
N GLY A 72 -16.16 8.54 -4.42
CA GLY A 72 -15.68 9.67 -5.21
C GLY A 72 -14.37 10.29 -4.74
N ALA A 73 -13.55 9.59 -3.94
CA ALA A 73 -12.19 10.04 -3.65
C ALA A 73 -11.40 10.31 -4.96
N PRO A 74 -10.51 11.31 -4.98
CA PRO A 74 -9.85 11.78 -6.19
C PRO A 74 -8.59 10.97 -6.55
N PHE A 75 -8.57 9.67 -6.25
CA PHE A 75 -7.43 8.82 -6.64
C PHE A 75 -7.47 8.54 -8.13
N GLU A 76 -6.31 8.58 -8.77
CA GLU A 76 -6.11 8.36 -10.20
C GLU A 76 -5.58 6.97 -10.51
N LEU A 77 -4.81 6.40 -9.58
CA LEU A 77 -4.31 5.03 -9.66
C LEU A 77 -4.54 4.34 -8.32
N PHE A 78 -5.05 3.12 -8.38
CA PHE A 78 -5.23 2.26 -7.23
C PHE A 78 -4.37 0.99 -7.36
N LEU A 79 -3.49 0.75 -6.40
CA LEU A 79 -2.70 -0.48 -6.28
C LEU A 79 -3.23 -1.32 -5.11
N SER A 80 -3.91 -2.41 -5.41
CA SER A 80 -4.45 -3.34 -4.42
C SER A 80 -3.45 -4.44 -4.04
N ALA A 81 -3.61 -5.02 -2.85
CA ALA A 81 -2.91 -6.23 -2.41
C ALA A 81 -3.65 -7.53 -2.79
N ASP A 82 -4.84 -7.45 -3.39
CA ASP A 82 -5.62 -8.57 -3.90
C ASP A 82 -6.50 -8.11 -5.08
N GLU A 83 -6.50 -8.86 -6.16
CA GLU A 83 -7.20 -8.54 -7.41
C GLU A 83 -8.71 -8.42 -7.27
N ARG A 84 -9.34 -9.06 -6.28
CA ARG A 84 -10.79 -8.93 -6.06
C ARG A 84 -11.20 -7.47 -5.83
N TYR A 85 -10.36 -6.67 -5.18
CA TYR A 85 -10.65 -5.27 -4.90
C TYR A 85 -10.56 -4.37 -6.14
N THR A 86 -9.61 -4.64 -7.05
CA THR A 86 -9.60 -3.94 -8.35
C THR A 86 -10.79 -4.37 -9.20
N ASN A 87 -11.13 -5.66 -9.20
CA ASN A 87 -12.29 -6.18 -9.93
C ASN A 87 -13.60 -5.55 -9.45
N GLN A 88 -13.74 -5.26 -8.15
CA GLN A 88 -14.88 -4.52 -7.62
C GLN A 88 -15.02 -3.11 -8.21
N LEU A 89 -13.92 -2.42 -8.51
CA LEU A 89 -13.95 -1.09 -9.14
C LEU A 89 -14.27 -1.20 -10.63
N SER A 90 -13.65 -2.15 -11.33
CA SER A 90 -13.92 -2.42 -12.75
C SER A 90 -15.40 -2.78 -12.97
N ASN A 91 -15.95 -3.70 -12.16
CA ASN A 91 -17.35 -4.11 -12.23
C ASN A 91 -18.33 -2.98 -11.86
N ALA A 92 -17.90 -2.03 -11.04
CA ALA A 92 -18.68 -0.83 -10.71
C ALA A 92 -18.53 0.29 -11.75
N GLY A 93 -17.79 0.06 -12.85
CA GLY A 93 -17.53 1.08 -13.86
C GLY A 93 -16.67 2.24 -13.37
N GLN A 94 -15.84 2.04 -12.34
CA GLN A 94 -15.00 3.09 -11.73
C GLN A 94 -13.51 3.00 -12.09
N ALA A 95 -13.16 2.05 -12.96
CA ALA A 95 -11.80 1.84 -13.44
C ALA A 95 -11.76 1.82 -14.97
N GLN A 96 -10.62 2.22 -15.55
CA GLN A 96 -10.35 2.18 -16.99
C GLN A 96 -9.96 0.74 -17.42
N GLY A 97 -10.85 -0.23 -17.20
CA GLY A 97 -10.64 -1.65 -17.51
C GLY A 97 -10.24 -2.49 -16.30
N GLU A 98 -9.63 -3.65 -16.55
CA GLU A 98 -9.28 -4.64 -15.51
C GLU A 98 -7.92 -4.39 -14.83
N GLY A 99 -7.06 -3.57 -15.44
CA GLY A 99 -5.73 -3.25 -14.92
C GLY A 99 -4.68 -4.34 -15.15
N ALA A 100 -3.62 -4.32 -14.34
CA ALA A 100 -2.47 -5.23 -14.48
C ALA A 100 -2.05 -5.80 -13.12
N VAL A 101 -1.75 -7.10 -13.09
CA VAL A 101 -1.09 -7.73 -11.95
C VAL A 101 0.36 -7.24 -11.94
N TYR A 102 0.80 -6.68 -10.81
CA TYR A 102 2.13 -6.07 -10.71
C TYR A 102 3.06 -6.80 -9.75
N ALA A 103 2.53 -7.69 -8.91
CA ALA A 103 3.31 -8.44 -7.91
C ALA A 103 2.48 -9.56 -7.28
N VAL A 104 3.16 -10.54 -6.68
CA VAL A 104 2.56 -11.53 -5.78
C VAL A 104 3.14 -11.36 -4.38
N GLY A 105 2.27 -11.08 -3.40
CA GLY A 105 2.65 -10.90 -2.00
C GLY A 105 2.91 -12.22 -1.26
N LYS A 106 3.61 -12.14 -0.13
CA LYS A 106 3.86 -13.28 0.77
C LYS A 106 3.57 -12.92 2.22
N LEU A 107 3.01 -13.86 2.96
CA LEU A 107 2.77 -13.71 4.39
C LEU A 107 4.00 -14.15 5.20
N ALA A 108 4.24 -13.52 6.34
CA ALA A 108 5.29 -13.88 7.28
C ALA A 108 4.75 -13.90 8.71
N LEU A 109 5.24 -14.84 9.52
CA LEU A 109 5.11 -14.79 10.96
C LEU A 109 6.30 -13.99 11.49
N ALA A 110 6.04 -12.91 12.23
CA ALA A 110 7.07 -12.06 12.80
C ALA A 110 6.88 -11.92 14.31
N ALA A 111 7.98 -11.84 15.05
CA ALA A 111 7.97 -11.62 16.50
C ALA A 111 9.13 -10.73 16.93
N PRO A 112 8.95 -9.87 17.96
CA PRO A 112 10.04 -9.13 18.57
C PRO A 112 11.15 -10.06 19.03
N LYS A 113 12.42 -9.62 19.00
CA LYS A 113 13.58 -10.46 19.37
C LYS A 113 13.52 -11.05 20.78
N ASN A 114 12.82 -10.38 21.69
CA ASN A 114 12.62 -10.81 23.08
C ASN A 114 11.26 -11.52 23.31
N SER A 115 10.55 -11.87 22.24
CA SER A 115 9.28 -12.58 22.35
C SER A 115 9.49 -14.03 22.82
N PRO A 116 8.60 -14.58 23.66
CA PRO A 116 8.58 -16.02 23.96
C PRO A 116 8.04 -16.87 22.80
N LEU A 117 7.58 -16.25 21.71
CA LEU A 117 7.05 -16.97 20.56
C LEU A 117 8.17 -17.61 19.74
N GLU A 118 8.19 -18.93 19.72
CA GLU A 118 8.99 -19.70 18.77
C GLU A 118 8.37 -19.58 17.37
N LEU A 119 9.22 -19.28 16.38
CA LEU A 119 8.80 -19.09 15.00
C LEU A 119 8.92 -20.39 14.22
N ASP A 120 7.80 -20.87 13.69
CA ASP A 120 7.76 -22.03 12.80
C ASP A 120 6.65 -21.87 11.75
N GLU A 121 6.81 -22.57 10.63
CA GLU A 121 5.91 -22.48 9.47
C GLU A 121 4.48 -22.96 9.76
N GLN A 122 4.30 -23.80 10.79
CA GLN A 122 3.02 -24.41 11.15
C GLN A 122 2.39 -23.76 12.40
N LEU A 123 2.96 -22.64 12.87
CA LEU A 123 2.49 -21.90 14.04
C LEU A 123 2.37 -22.78 15.32
N ASN A 124 3.21 -23.80 15.45
CA ASN A 124 3.28 -24.63 16.66
C ASN A 124 3.63 -23.79 17.90
N GLY A 125 4.52 -22.81 17.78
CA GLY A 125 4.82 -21.88 18.87
C GLY A 125 3.61 -21.06 19.31
N VAL A 126 2.78 -20.63 18.35
CA VAL A 126 1.52 -19.93 18.65
C VAL A 126 0.55 -20.87 19.37
N LYS A 127 0.38 -22.10 18.85
CA LYS A 127 -0.46 -23.13 19.46
C LYS A 127 -0.04 -23.45 20.91
N GLN A 128 1.26 -23.56 21.16
CA GLN A 128 1.79 -23.81 22.50
C GLN A 128 1.46 -22.65 23.45
N LEU A 129 1.66 -21.40 23.03
CA LEU A 129 1.34 -20.23 23.85
C LEU A 129 -0.17 -20.10 24.13
N ILE A 130 -1.03 -20.49 23.18
CA ILE A 130 -2.49 -20.56 23.40
C ILE A 130 -2.82 -21.61 24.47
N ASN A 131 -2.32 -22.84 24.30
CA ASN A 131 -2.60 -23.96 25.20
C ASN A 131 -2.10 -23.71 26.63
N SER A 132 -0.95 -23.03 26.77
CA SER A 132 -0.40 -22.66 28.08
C SER A 132 -0.99 -21.37 28.67
N GLN A 133 -1.95 -20.72 27.97
CA GLN A 133 -2.54 -19.42 28.34
C GLN A 133 -1.50 -18.28 28.48
N GLN A 134 -0.36 -18.44 27.80
CA GLN A 134 0.73 -17.47 27.78
C GLN A 134 0.61 -16.50 26.61
N LEU A 135 -0.17 -16.81 25.57
CA LEU A 135 -0.49 -15.84 24.53
C LEU A 135 -1.40 -14.74 25.11
N LYS A 136 -0.89 -13.51 25.10
CA LYS A 136 -1.58 -12.30 25.57
C LYS A 136 -2.12 -11.49 24.41
N ARG A 137 -1.28 -11.23 23.40
CA ARG A 137 -1.63 -10.46 22.20
C ARG A 137 -0.91 -10.98 20.97
N PHE A 138 -1.62 -11.04 19.84
CA PHE A 138 -1.11 -11.44 18.53
C PHE A 138 -1.69 -10.53 17.45
N ALA A 139 -0.84 -9.94 16.60
CA ALA A 139 -1.28 -8.92 15.64
C ALA A 139 -1.60 -9.52 14.27
N ILE A 140 -2.75 -9.15 13.70
CA ILE A 140 -3.04 -9.33 12.28
C ILE A 140 -3.68 -8.05 11.71
N ALA A 141 -3.70 -7.87 10.40
CA ALA A 141 -4.52 -6.80 9.82
C ALA A 141 -6.00 -7.17 9.91
N ASN A 142 -6.91 -6.19 9.96
CA ASN A 142 -8.35 -6.45 10.03
C ASN A 142 -8.79 -7.23 8.77
N PRO A 143 -9.25 -8.49 8.90
CA PRO A 143 -9.67 -9.31 7.77
C PRO A 143 -10.89 -8.75 7.02
N GLU A 144 -11.68 -7.86 7.62
CA GLU A 144 -12.87 -7.30 6.97
C GLU A 144 -12.54 -6.46 5.74
N HIS A 145 -11.33 -5.89 5.67
CA HIS A 145 -10.97 -4.97 4.59
C HIS A 145 -9.50 -5.01 4.16
N ALA A 146 -8.63 -5.74 4.87
CA ALA A 146 -7.22 -5.86 4.54
C ALA A 146 -6.90 -7.27 3.99
N PRO A 147 -6.42 -7.39 2.74
CA PRO A 147 -6.07 -8.68 2.14
C PRO A 147 -5.12 -9.54 2.97
N TYR A 148 -4.10 -8.95 3.58
CA TYR A 148 -3.16 -9.68 4.43
C TYR A 148 -3.81 -10.15 5.75
N GLY A 149 -4.87 -9.48 6.20
CA GLY A 149 -5.71 -9.91 7.32
C GLY A 149 -6.54 -11.13 6.94
N GLU A 150 -7.19 -11.09 5.77
CA GLU A 150 -7.92 -12.24 5.22
C GLU A 150 -7.01 -13.47 5.08
N ARG A 151 -5.79 -13.30 4.54
CA ARG A 151 -4.83 -14.41 4.44
C ARG A 151 -4.32 -14.88 5.80
N ALA A 152 -4.14 -13.99 6.77
CA ALA A 152 -3.79 -14.40 8.13
C ALA A 152 -4.91 -15.23 8.77
N GLU A 153 -6.17 -14.84 8.58
CA GLU A 153 -7.33 -15.61 9.00
C GLU A 153 -7.40 -16.98 8.30
N GLU A 154 -7.14 -17.04 6.99
CA GLU A 154 -7.07 -18.32 6.24
C GLU A 154 -6.01 -19.26 6.82
N VAL A 155 -4.80 -18.77 7.11
CA VAL A 155 -3.73 -19.57 7.75
C VAL A 155 -4.19 -20.09 9.11
N LEU A 156 -4.74 -19.22 9.95
CA LEU A 156 -5.21 -19.59 11.28
C LEU A 156 -6.37 -20.61 11.22
N LYS A 157 -7.26 -20.51 10.23
CA LYS A 157 -8.34 -21.49 10.02
C LYS A 157 -7.80 -22.83 9.53
N ASN A 158 -6.91 -22.82 8.54
CA ASN A 158 -6.31 -24.04 7.99
C ASN A 158 -5.51 -24.83 9.05
N LEU A 159 -4.95 -24.13 10.04
CA LEU A 159 -4.25 -24.73 11.17
C LEU A 159 -5.13 -24.99 12.40
N ASN A 160 -6.44 -24.76 12.30
CA ASN A 160 -7.43 -24.91 13.38
C ASN A 160 -7.12 -24.09 14.64
N LEU A 161 -6.51 -22.91 14.47
CA LEU A 161 -6.16 -21.97 15.54
C LEU A 161 -7.13 -20.79 15.66
N TRP A 162 -7.92 -20.51 14.63
CA TRP A 162 -8.74 -19.29 14.53
C TRP A 162 -9.64 -19.06 15.76
N GLN A 163 -10.44 -20.05 16.16
CA GLN A 163 -11.36 -19.89 17.28
C GLN A 163 -10.63 -19.66 18.61
N ALA A 164 -9.49 -20.32 18.80
CA ALA A 164 -8.76 -20.28 20.06
C ALA A 164 -7.93 -18.99 20.23
N ILE A 165 -7.43 -18.41 19.12
CA ILE A 165 -6.58 -17.22 19.14
C ILE A 165 -7.37 -15.90 19.17
N GLN A 166 -8.65 -15.92 18.75
CA GLN A 166 -9.49 -14.73 18.62
C GLN A 166 -9.44 -13.77 19.82
N PRO A 167 -9.54 -14.23 21.09
CA PRO A 167 -9.49 -13.34 22.25
C PRO A 167 -8.16 -12.59 22.43
N GLN A 168 -7.09 -13.08 21.81
CA GLN A 168 -5.75 -12.48 21.86
C GLN A 168 -5.43 -11.64 20.61
N LEU A 169 -6.30 -11.62 19.60
CA LEU A 169 -6.02 -10.87 18.38
C LEU A 169 -6.09 -9.35 18.65
N ILE A 170 -5.11 -8.64 18.09
CA ILE A 170 -5.18 -7.19 17.87
C ILE A 170 -5.23 -6.97 16.37
N PHE A 171 -6.23 -6.22 15.92
CA PHE A 171 -6.37 -5.85 14.53
C PHE A 171 -5.70 -4.50 14.27
N GLY A 172 -4.74 -4.49 13.34
CA GLY A 172 -4.33 -3.26 12.67
C GLY A 172 -5.30 -2.94 11.54
N GLU A 173 -5.61 -1.67 11.34
CA GLU A 173 -6.43 -1.17 10.23
C GLU A 173 -5.89 -1.61 8.86
N ASN A 174 -4.58 -1.82 8.77
CA ASN A 174 -3.94 -2.37 7.59
C ASN A 174 -2.67 -3.13 8.00
N VAL A 175 -2.05 -3.79 7.04
CA VAL A 175 -0.89 -4.64 7.32
C VAL A 175 0.34 -3.86 7.78
N SER A 176 0.50 -2.59 7.39
CA SER A 176 1.54 -1.74 7.97
C SER A 176 1.31 -1.49 9.47
N GLN A 177 0.07 -1.23 9.89
CA GLN A 177 -0.25 -1.04 11.30
C GLN A 177 -0.14 -2.36 12.09
N ALA A 178 -0.63 -3.47 11.53
CA ALA A 178 -0.45 -4.79 12.15
C ALA A 178 1.03 -5.14 12.33
N ALA A 179 1.87 -4.82 11.34
CA ALA A 179 3.32 -4.98 11.46
C ALA A 179 3.90 -4.08 12.55
N GLN A 180 3.45 -2.84 12.72
CA GLN A 180 3.89 -2.01 13.85
C GLN A 180 3.53 -2.64 15.20
N PHE A 181 2.31 -3.16 15.35
CA PHE A 181 1.87 -3.85 16.57
C PHE A 181 2.68 -5.11 16.85
N ALA A 182 2.98 -5.90 15.82
CA ALA A 182 3.80 -7.10 15.94
C ALA A 182 5.22 -6.84 16.47
N LEU A 183 5.68 -5.59 16.51
CA LEU A 183 7.10 -5.24 16.68
C LEU A 183 7.37 -4.22 17.77
N SER A 184 6.33 -3.52 18.23
CA SER A 184 6.40 -2.58 19.34
C SER A 184 6.72 -3.28 20.67
N GLY A 185 6.64 -4.61 20.73
CA GLY A 185 6.70 -5.39 21.96
C GLY A 185 5.38 -5.44 22.72
N SER A 186 4.33 -4.77 22.24
CA SER A 186 2.98 -4.85 22.82
C SER A 186 2.25 -6.14 22.44
N THR A 187 2.80 -6.93 21.51
CA THR A 187 2.33 -8.28 21.17
C THR A 187 3.50 -9.26 21.17
N GLN A 188 3.18 -10.55 21.26
CA GLN A 188 4.19 -11.62 21.17
C GLN A 188 4.51 -12.00 19.72
N GLY A 189 3.78 -11.47 18.76
CA GLY A 189 4.04 -11.65 17.35
C GLY A 189 2.85 -11.24 16.51
N GLY A 190 2.91 -11.57 15.23
CA GLY A 190 1.83 -11.36 14.30
C GLY A 190 2.07 -11.97 12.93
N LEU A 191 0.99 -12.12 12.17
CA LEU A 191 1.03 -12.46 10.74
C LEU A 191 0.97 -11.16 9.92
N VAL A 192 2.02 -10.92 9.14
CA VAL A 192 2.28 -9.63 8.47
C VAL A 192 2.78 -9.84 7.05
N ALA A 193 2.90 -8.76 6.27
CA ALA A 193 3.50 -8.83 4.95
C ALA A 193 5.01 -9.06 5.04
N LEU A 194 5.53 -10.02 4.25
CA LEU A 194 6.97 -10.29 4.16
C LEU A 194 7.76 -9.04 3.79
N SER A 195 7.25 -8.24 2.84
CA SER A 195 7.86 -6.98 2.39
C SER A 195 8.06 -5.94 3.50
N LEU A 196 7.25 -6.01 4.56
CA LEU A 196 7.40 -5.17 5.73
C LEU A 196 8.35 -5.81 6.74
N ALA A 197 8.20 -7.11 7.01
CA ALA A 197 9.05 -7.83 7.96
C ALA A 197 10.52 -7.90 7.53
N SER A 198 10.79 -7.99 6.23
CA SER A 198 12.13 -8.11 5.65
C SER A 198 12.89 -6.78 5.57
N ALA A 199 12.21 -5.64 5.76
CA ALA A 199 12.85 -4.33 5.66
C ALA A 199 13.87 -4.12 6.80
N GLU A 200 14.96 -3.42 6.52
CA GLU A 200 16.09 -3.28 7.46
C GLU A 200 15.70 -2.67 8.82
N ARG A 201 14.76 -1.71 8.82
CA ARG A 201 14.26 -1.13 10.07
C ARG A 201 13.51 -2.15 10.94
N PHE A 202 12.97 -3.21 10.33
CA PHE A 202 12.22 -4.28 10.98
C PHE A 202 13.14 -5.39 11.49
N LYS A 203 14.06 -5.90 10.64
CA LYS A 203 15.04 -6.95 10.99
C LYS A 203 15.87 -6.65 12.25
N ARG A 204 16.14 -5.37 12.53
CA ARG A 204 16.86 -4.97 13.74
C ARG A 204 16.10 -5.31 15.04
N ARG A 205 14.76 -5.33 15.00
CA ARG A 205 13.88 -5.45 16.18
C ARG A 205 13.15 -6.79 16.28
N ALA A 206 13.07 -7.54 15.18
CA ALA A 206 12.30 -8.77 15.12
C ALA A 206 12.95 -9.83 14.26
N ASN A 207 12.54 -11.07 14.54
CA ASN A 207 12.77 -12.22 13.70
C ASN A 207 11.48 -12.50 12.91
N TYR A 208 11.62 -13.15 11.76
CA TYR A 208 10.48 -13.59 10.97
C TYR A 208 10.78 -14.91 10.26
N ILE A 209 9.71 -15.63 9.94
CA ILE A 209 9.72 -16.77 9.02
C ILE A 209 8.62 -16.57 7.97
N VAL A 210 8.86 -17.05 6.75
CA VAL A 210 7.88 -16.99 5.66
C VAL A 210 6.83 -18.07 5.89
N ILE A 211 5.55 -17.74 5.72
CA ILE A 211 4.48 -18.74 5.79
C ILE A 211 4.37 -19.47 4.45
N PRO A 212 4.28 -20.81 4.43
CA PRO A 212 4.07 -21.58 3.21
C PRO A 212 2.81 -21.15 2.44
N GLN A 213 2.94 -20.96 1.14
CA GLN A 213 1.82 -20.56 0.27
C GLN A 213 0.68 -21.58 0.27
N SER A 214 0.93 -22.86 0.59
CA SER A 214 -0.11 -23.89 0.69
C SER A 214 -1.11 -23.64 1.82
N LEU A 215 -0.81 -22.74 2.76
CA LEU A 215 -1.68 -22.42 3.90
C LEU A 215 -2.65 -21.27 3.64
N TYR A 216 -2.58 -20.60 2.49
CA TYR A 216 -3.45 -19.47 2.17
C TYR A 216 -3.56 -19.23 0.66
N THR A 217 -4.59 -18.50 0.24
CA THR A 217 -4.82 -18.12 -1.15
C THR A 217 -3.70 -17.18 -1.65
N PRO A 218 -3.20 -17.26 -2.89
CA PRO A 218 -2.18 -16.32 -3.36
C PRO A 218 -2.59 -14.85 -3.26
N LEU A 219 -1.67 -13.99 -2.81
CA LEU A 219 -1.85 -12.53 -2.75
C LEU A 219 -1.50 -11.91 -4.11
N LYS A 220 -2.30 -12.19 -5.14
CA LYS A 220 -2.14 -11.58 -6.47
C LYS A 220 -2.49 -10.09 -6.38
N GLN A 221 -1.47 -9.23 -6.47
CA GLN A 221 -1.61 -7.79 -6.33
C GLN A 221 -1.82 -7.16 -7.70
N ARG A 222 -2.91 -6.40 -7.84
CA ARG A 222 -3.33 -5.78 -9.10
C ARG A 222 -3.50 -4.28 -8.94
N MET A 223 -3.21 -3.53 -10.00
CA MET A 223 -3.41 -2.09 -10.05
C MET A 223 -4.34 -1.68 -11.20
N VAL A 224 -5.13 -0.63 -11.00
CA VAL A 224 -6.06 -0.07 -11.99
C VAL A 224 -6.00 1.44 -12.00
N LEU A 225 -6.05 2.03 -13.19
CA LEU A 225 -6.33 3.45 -13.38
C LEU A 225 -7.82 3.69 -13.10
N THR A 226 -8.14 4.74 -12.35
CA THR A 226 -9.53 5.15 -12.12
C THR A 226 -10.02 6.01 -13.29
N LEU A 227 -11.31 6.31 -13.34
CA LEU A 227 -11.87 7.23 -14.34
C LEU A 227 -11.28 8.65 -14.29
N LYS A 228 -10.57 9.02 -13.22
CA LYS A 228 -9.98 10.34 -13.03
C LYS A 228 -8.53 10.43 -13.50
N ALA A 229 -7.94 9.31 -13.94
CA ALA A 229 -6.52 9.26 -14.29
C ALA A 229 -6.16 10.26 -15.39
N GLY A 230 -5.16 11.10 -15.11
CA GLY A 230 -4.47 11.91 -16.10
C GLY A 230 -3.17 11.25 -16.58
N GLN A 231 -2.48 11.94 -17.50
CA GLN A 231 -1.30 11.43 -18.19
C GLN A 231 -0.18 10.99 -17.23
N THR A 232 0.05 11.72 -16.14
CA THR A 232 1.10 11.37 -15.17
C THR A 232 0.79 10.06 -14.43
N ALA A 233 -0.48 9.81 -14.11
CA ALA A 233 -0.90 8.56 -13.49
C ALA A 233 -0.77 7.37 -14.45
N GLU A 234 -1.12 7.56 -15.73
CA GLU A 234 -0.90 6.57 -16.78
C GLU A 234 0.58 6.25 -16.96
N ASN A 235 1.43 7.28 -17.01
CA ASN A 235 2.88 7.10 -17.12
C ASN A 235 3.43 6.32 -15.92
N PHE A 236 2.96 6.61 -14.71
CA PHE A 236 3.36 5.87 -13.52
C PHE A 236 2.84 4.42 -13.52
N TYR A 237 1.61 4.18 -13.98
CA TYR A 237 1.05 2.84 -14.18
C TYR A 237 1.90 2.01 -15.15
N HIS A 238 2.36 2.59 -16.26
CA HIS A 238 3.27 1.92 -17.18
C HIS A 238 4.66 1.73 -16.57
N TYR A 239 5.16 2.72 -15.85
CA TYR A 239 6.47 2.67 -15.20
C TYR A 239 6.57 1.51 -14.19
N ILE A 240 5.53 1.27 -13.40
CA ILE A 240 5.46 0.15 -12.44
C ILE A 240 5.63 -1.22 -13.12
N GLN A 241 5.29 -1.35 -14.39
CA GLN A 241 5.40 -2.58 -15.18
C GLN A 241 6.79 -2.79 -15.81
N THR A 242 7.66 -1.78 -15.77
CA THR A 242 9.00 -1.88 -16.33
C THR A 242 9.87 -2.86 -15.54
N ASP A 243 10.86 -3.47 -16.21
CA ASP A 243 11.83 -4.36 -15.55
C ASP A 243 12.53 -3.69 -14.36
N LYS A 244 12.80 -2.37 -14.47
CA LYS A 244 13.43 -1.60 -13.39
C LYS A 244 12.53 -1.56 -12.15
N ALA A 245 11.24 -1.25 -12.30
CA ALA A 245 10.30 -1.24 -11.19
C ALA A 245 10.04 -2.65 -10.64
N GLN A 246 9.92 -3.65 -11.52
CA GLN A 246 9.74 -5.05 -11.13
C GLN A 246 10.93 -5.60 -10.37
N HIS A 247 12.16 -5.17 -10.69
CA HIS A 247 13.36 -5.49 -9.92
C HIS A 247 13.27 -4.97 -8.49
N ILE A 248 12.85 -3.71 -8.30
CA ILE A 248 12.65 -3.13 -6.96
C ILE A 248 11.63 -3.96 -6.17
N PHE A 249 10.49 -4.32 -6.75
CA PHE A 249 9.53 -5.21 -6.06
C PHE A 249 10.15 -6.55 -5.64
N ALA A 250 10.98 -7.15 -6.50
CA ALA A 250 11.66 -8.41 -6.18
C ALA A 250 12.63 -8.28 -4.99
N GLU A 251 13.35 -7.15 -4.86
CA GLU A 251 14.23 -6.88 -3.71
C GLU A 251 13.47 -6.85 -2.38
N TYR A 252 12.21 -6.44 -2.40
CA TYR A 252 11.31 -6.46 -1.24
C TYR A 252 10.61 -7.81 -1.02
N GLY A 253 10.92 -8.84 -1.81
CA GLY A 253 10.42 -10.21 -1.64
C GLY A 253 9.07 -10.50 -2.29
N PHE A 254 8.62 -9.63 -3.19
CA PHE A 254 7.45 -9.91 -4.03
C PHE A 254 7.80 -10.90 -5.14
N GLY A 255 6.89 -11.81 -5.44
CA GLY A 255 6.95 -12.65 -6.64
C GLY A 255 6.60 -11.85 -7.88
N LYS A 256 7.07 -12.31 -9.04
CA LYS A 256 6.63 -11.79 -10.34
C LYS A 256 5.15 -12.09 -10.54
N ALA A 257 4.43 -11.20 -11.23
CA ALA A 257 3.15 -11.57 -11.83
C ALA A 257 3.40 -12.73 -12.80
N ASP A 258 2.64 -13.83 -12.68
CA ASP A 258 2.70 -14.88 -13.69
C ASP A 258 2.24 -14.28 -15.03
N ASN A 259 3.06 -14.43 -16.08
CA ASN A 259 2.70 -14.09 -17.47
C ASN A 259 1.71 -15.11 -18.03
#